data_AF-A0A453NUN2-F1
#
_entry.id   AF-A0A453NUN2-F1
#
_cell.length_a   1.000
_cell.length_b   1.000
_cell.length_c   1.000
_cell.angle_alpha   90.00
_cell.angle_beta   90.00
_cell.angle_gamma   90.00
#
_symmetry.space_group_name_H-M   'P 1'
#
loop_
_entity.id
_entity.type
_entity.pdbx_description
1 polymer ?
#
loop_
_entity_poly.entity_id
_entity_poly.type
_entity_poly.pdbx_seq_one_letter_code
_entity_poly.pdbx_strand_id
1 'polypeptide(L)' 'WESQSCGYHGDDGYLYRGPGKSESFGPKFTSGDIIGAGINYIEQLLFFTKNGSLIGAFPKDIKGPLYPTIAVHSQDEE' A
#
# COMPACT_ATOMS: atom_id res chain seq x y z
N TRP A 1 9.98 -6.11 4.41
CA TRP A 1 9.32 -6.41 3.13
C TRP A 1 10.34 -6.79 2.09
N GLU A 2 9.94 -7.62 1.14
CA GLU A 2 10.83 -8.18 0.13
C GLU A 2 11.06 -7.23 -1.04
N SER A 3 12.18 -7.39 -1.75
CA SER A 3 12.44 -6.62 -2.98
C SER A 3 11.27 -6.73 -3.96
N GLN A 4 11.03 -5.66 -4.73
CA GLN A 4 9.93 -5.58 -5.70
C GLN A 4 8.51 -5.74 -5.09
N SER A 5 8.36 -5.49 -3.79
CA SER A 5 7.06 -5.38 -3.13
C SER A 5 6.78 -3.95 -2.66
N CYS A 6 5.50 -3.61 -2.59
CA CYS A 6 5.02 -2.37 -2.00
C CYS A 6 3.74 -2.65 -1.21
N GLY A 7 3.65 -2.12 0.01
CA GLY A 7 2.50 -2.31 0.89
C GLY A 7 2.22 -1.09 1.74
N TYR A 8 0.95 -0.84 2.03
CA TYR A 8 0.46 0.17 2.94
C TYR A 8 -0.16 -0.52 4.16
N HIS A 9 0.34 -0.18 5.34
CA HIS A 9 0.06 -0.90 6.58
C HIS A 9 -1.03 -0.25 7.42
N GLY A 10 -1.92 -1.07 7.98
CA GLY A 10 -3.05 -0.59 8.77
C GLY A 10 -2.68 -0.16 10.18
N ASP A 11 -1.72 -0.85 10.80
CA ASP A 11 -1.34 -0.66 12.20
C ASP A 11 -0.58 0.64 12.45
N ASP A 12 0.18 1.13 11.47
CA ASP A 12 0.99 2.34 11.57
C ASP A 12 0.65 3.42 10.53
N GLY A 13 0.01 3.07 9.41
CA GLY A 13 -0.27 3.98 8.30
C GLY A 13 0.94 4.22 7.39
N TYR A 14 1.97 3.37 7.46
CA TYR A 14 3.22 3.59 6.74
C TYR A 14 3.23 2.88 5.39
N LEU A 15 4.03 3.43 4.49
CA LEU A 15 4.36 2.83 3.20
C LEU A 15 5.67 2.05 3.32
N TYR A 16 5.64 0.81 2.85
CA TYR A 16 6.80 -0.06 2.76
C TYR A 16 7.10 -0.36 1.29
N ARG A 17 8.36 -0.17 0.88
CA ARG A 17 8.83 -0.39 -0.49
C ARG A 17 10.13 -1.18 -0.46
N GLY A 18 10.06 -2.48 -0.73
CA GLY A 18 11.25 -3.33 -0.66
C GLY A 18 11.80 -3.53 0.77
N PRO A 19 13.09 -3.93 0.90
CA PRO A 19 13.77 -4.08 2.18
C PRO A 19 14.18 -2.74 2.82
N GLY A 20 13.75 -1.61 2.26
CA GLY A 20 14.09 -0.27 2.72
C GLY A 20 13.35 0.13 4.01
N LYS A 21 13.70 1.33 4.49
CA LYS A 21 13.02 1.97 5.63
C LYS A 21 11.57 2.30 5.24
N SER A 22 10.65 2.14 6.18
CA SER A 22 9.27 2.59 6.03
C SER A 22 9.17 4.11 6.10
N GLU A 23 8.14 4.63 5.42
CA GLU A 23 7.87 6.06 5.32
C GLU A 23 6.47 6.37 5.81
N SER A 24 6.32 7.47 6.54
CA SER A 24 5.00 8.00 6.88
C SER A 24 4.27 8.35 5.59
N PHE A 25 3.03 7.89 5.46
CA PHE A 25 2.29 8.00 4.20
C PHE A 25 0.83 8.39 4.39
N GLY A 26 0.08 7.62 5.17
CA GLY A 26 -1.34 7.82 5.36
C GLY A 26 -1.77 7.68 6.81
N PRO A 27 -3.07 7.87 7.09
CA PRO A 27 -3.62 7.53 8.40
C PRO A 27 -3.53 6.01 8.65
N LYS A 28 -3.72 5.57 9.89
CA LYS A 28 -4.00 4.16 10.17
C LYS A 28 -5.35 3.76 9.58
N PHE A 29 -5.58 2.46 9.42
CA PHE A 29 -6.89 1.93 9.04
C PHE A 29 -7.22 0.67 9.82
N THR A 30 -8.51 0.41 9.98
CA THR A 30 -9.01 -0.67 10.85
C THR A 30 -10.35 -1.20 10.33
N SER A 31 -10.97 -2.10 11.09
CA SER A 31 -12.26 -2.71 10.75
C SER A 31 -13.31 -1.67 10.37
N GLY A 32 -13.96 -1.90 9.23
CA GLY A 32 -14.97 -0.98 8.66
C GLY A 32 -14.42 0.05 7.68
N ASP A 33 -13.10 0.28 7.62
CA ASP A 33 -12.49 1.08 6.57
C ASP A 33 -12.37 0.29 5.25
N ILE A 34 -12.54 0.98 4.13
CA ILE A 34 -12.31 0.44 2.78
C ILE A 34 -11.01 1.01 2.23
N ILE A 35 -10.01 0.15 2.02
CA ILE A 35 -8.74 0.51 1.41
C ILE A 35 -8.71 0.08 -0.04
N GLY A 36 -8.37 1.03 -0.92
CA GLY A 36 -8.13 0.77 -2.34
C GLY A 36 -6.65 0.94 -2.66
N ALA A 37 -6.16 0.17 -3.64
CA ALA A 37 -4.83 0.28 -4.20
C ALA A 37 -4.94 0.32 -5.72
N GLY A 38 -4.16 1.18 -6.38
CA GLY A 38 -4.22 1.33 -7.83
C GLY A 38 -2.88 1.67 -8.45
N ILE A 39 -2.78 1.39 -9.75
CA ILE A 39 -1.62 1.71 -10.59
C ILE A 39 -2.09 2.59 -11.74
N ASN A 40 -1.52 3.78 -11.87
CA ASN A 40 -1.60 4.57 -13.09
C ASN A 40 -0.38 4.23 -13.97
N TYR A 41 -0.59 3.47 -15.05
CA TYR A 41 0.48 3.10 -15.98
C TYR A 41 0.87 4.23 -16.95
N ILE A 42 0.05 5.26 -17.13
CA ILE A 42 0.40 6.41 -17.97
C ILE A 42 1.45 7.27 -17.25
N GLU A 43 1.19 7.57 -15.98
CA GLU A 43 2.08 8.39 -15.14
C GLU A 43 3.13 7.57 -14.38
N GLN A 44 3.05 6.23 -14.46
CA GLN A 44 3.86 5.29 -13.68
C GLN A 44 3.78 5.56 -12.17
N LEU A 45 2.56 5.72 -11.65
CA LEU A 45 2.28 5.94 -10.23
C LEU A 45 1.56 4.75 -9.59
N LEU A 46 1.91 4.46 -8.34
CA LEU A 46 1.11 3.67 -7.40
C LEU A 46 0.38 4.61 -6.46
N PHE A 47 -0.85 4.27 -6.07
CA PHE A 47 -1.62 5.08 -5.13
C PHE A 47 -2.51 4.22 -4.24
N PHE A 48 -2.91 4.80 -3.11
CA PHE A 48 -3.89 4.20 -2.19
C PHE A 48 -5.05 5.16 -1.91
N THR A 49 -6.21 4.60 -1.58
CA THR A 49 -7.41 5.33 -1.18
C THR A 49 -7.94 4.79 0.14
N LYS A 50 -8.56 5.65 0.94
CA LYS A 50 -9.33 5.28 2.13
C LYS A 50 -10.76 5.79 2.00
N ASN A 51 -11.73 4.90 2.12
CA ASN A 51 -13.17 5.22 2.04
C ASN A 51 -13.50 6.04 0.78
N GLY A 52 -12.91 5.65 -0.36
CA GLY A 52 -13.08 6.33 -1.66
C GLY A 52 -12.25 7.60 -1.85
N SER A 53 -11.58 8.12 -0.82
CA SER A 53 -10.73 9.32 -0.91
C SER A 53 -9.27 8.96 -1.15
N LEU A 54 -8.59 9.69 -2.05
CA LEU A 54 -7.16 9.51 -2.31
C LEU A 54 -6.33 9.86 -1.07
N ILE A 55 -5.42 8.96 -0.69
CA ILE A 55 -4.44 9.18 0.39
C ILE A 55 -3.20 9.84 -0.20
N GLY A 56 -2.66 9.25 -1.26
CA GLY A 56 -1.45 9.72 -1.92
C GLY A 56 -1.05 8.83 -3.08
N ALA A 57 -0.22 9.37 -3.96
CA ALA A 57 0.38 8.67 -5.09
C ALA A 57 1.90 8.85 -5.07
N PHE A 58 2.64 7.85 -5.54
CA PHE A 58 4.10 7.84 -5.55
C PHE A 58 4.64 7.06 -6.76
N PRO A 59 5.90 7.29 -7.17
CA PRO A 59 6.50 6.61 -8.30
C PRO A 59 6.46 5.07 -8.18
N LYS A 60 6.07 4.41 -9.27
CA LYS A 60 6.08 2.95 -9.39
C LYS A 60 7.49 2.48 -9.75
N ASP A 61 8.37 2.46 -8.75
CA ASP A 61 9.77 2.05 -8.91
C ASP A 61 9.98 0.52 -9.01
N ILE A 62 8.88 -0.24 -9.08
CA ILE A 62 8.90 -1.71 -9.22
C ILE A 62 8.86 -2.10 -10.69
N LYS A 63 9.85 -2.91 -11.12
CA LYS A 63 9.93 -3.48 -12.46
C LYS A 63 9.10 -4.76 -12.59
N GLY A 64 8.48 -4.96 -13.75
CA GLY A 64 7.73 -6.17 -14.08
C GLY A 64 6.23 -6.10 -13.73
N PRO A 65 5.51 -7.22 -13.92
CA PRO A 65 4.11 -7.33 -13.52
C PRO A 65 3.98 -7.26 -12.00
N LEU A 66 2.95 -6.56 -11.53
CA LEU A 66 2.56 -6.51 -10.13
C LEU A 66 1.31 -7.37 -9.93
N TYR A 67 1.24 -8.03 -8.78
CA TYR A 67 0.10 -8.85 -8.39
C TYR A 67 -0.56 -8.20 -7.17
N PRO A 68 -1.90 -8.06 -7.16
CA PRO A 68 -2.62 -7.63 -5.97
C PRO A 68 -2.37 -8.62 -4.83
N THR A 69 -2.01 -8.11 -3.66
CA THR A 69 -1.68 -8.92 -2.48
C THR A 69 -2.30 -8.28 -1.25
N ILE A 70 -2.92 -9.12 -0.43
CA ILE A 70 -3.35 -8.78 0.94
C ILE A 70 -2.57 -9.72 1.86
N ALA A 71 -2.07 -9.18 2.98
CA ALA A 71 -1.35 -9.95 3.99
C ALA A 71 -1.87 -9.58 5.37
N VAL A 72 -2.08 -10.60 6.19
CA VAL A 72 -2.49 -10.49 7.59
C VAL A 72 -1.37 -11.06 8.46
N HIS A 73 -1.26 -10.59 9.70
CA HIS A 73 -0.23 -11.02 10.64
C HIS A 73 -0.82 -11.69 11.88
N SER A 74 -1.93 -11.18 12.39
CA SER A 74 -2.53 -11.63 13.64
C SER A 74 -3.81 -12.43 13.40
N GLN A 75 -4.24 -13.16 14.42
CA GLN A 75 -5.54 -13.83 14.43
C GLN A 75 -6.67 -12.78 14.34
N ASP A 76 -7.76 -13.14 13.66
CA ASP A 76 -8.97 -12.32 13.49
C ASP A 76 -8.80 -11.03 12.65
N GLU A 77 -7.78 -10.98 11.79
CA GLU A 77 -7.55 -9.88 10.81
C GLU A 77 -8.16 -10.16 9.41
N GLU A 78 -8.85 -11.29 9.23
CA GLU A 78 -9.51 -11.71 7.99
C GLU A 78 -10.97 -11.23 7.84
#